data_AF-A0A1H7Q080-F1
#
_entry.id   AF-A0A1H7Q080-F1
#
_cell.length_a   1.000
_cell.length_b   1.000
_cell.length_c   1.000
_cell.angle_alpha   90.00
_cell.angle_beta   90.00
_cell.angle_gamma   90.00
#
_symmetry.space_group_name_H-M   'P 1'
#
loop_
_entity.id
_entity.type
_entity.pdbx_description
1 polymer ?
#
loop_
_entity_poly.entity_id
_entity_poly.type
_entity_poly.pdbx_seq_one_letter_code
_entity_poly.pdbx_strand_id
1 'polypeptide(L)'
;MTCELKLVNLLPITLDIREAAIRLADMVRERNECKQIVLDFSGIEFISRSFADQLYKELYLHDKDSFDIVIKNADAGIIRMMDSVSKTQTKRRAVKKTHQVASYNDLKQMESFVMSW
;
A
#
# COMPACT_ATOMS: atom_id res chain seq x y z
N MET A 1 -2.70 23.39 -12.72
CA MET A 1 -3.98 23.32 -12.00
C MET A 1 -3.83 22.31 -10.90
N THR A 2 -4.23 22.67 -9.68
CA THR A 2 -4.13 21.83 -8.48
C THR A 2 -5.53 21.39 -8.06
N CYS A 3 -5.68 20.13 -7.71
CA CYS A 3 -6.96 19.53 -7.39
C CYS A 3 -6.92 18.92 -5.99
N GLU A 4 -7.80 19.37 -5.10
CA GLU A 4 -7.86 18.87 -3.72
C GLU A 4 -8.97 17.82 -3.59
N LEU A 5 -8.65 16.74 -2.87
CA LEU A 5 -9.53 15.61 -2.55
C LEU A 5 -9.57 15.44 -1.04
N LYS A 6 -10.71 15.79 -0.42
CA LYS A 6 -10.97 15.49 0.99
C LYS A 6 -11.40 14.05 1.14
N LEU A 7 -10.55 13.23 1.75
CA LEU A 7 -10.76 11.79 1.82
C LEU A 7 -12.00 11.41 2.60
N VAL A 8 -12.31 12.13 3.69
CA VAL A 8 -13.50 11.87 4.52
C VAL A 8 -14.83 12.02 3.78
N ASN A 9 -14.86 12.80 2.68
CA ASN A 9 -16.05 12.97 1.87
C ASN A 9 -16.24 11.83 0.85
N LEU A 10 -15.20 11.03 0.61
CA LEU A 10 -15.13 10.04 -0.47
C LEU A 10 -15.00 8.61 0.05
N LEU A 11 -14.40 8.46 1.22
CA LEU A 11 -14.02 7.21 1.85
C LEU A 11 -14.38 7.25 3.35
N PRO A 12 -14.51 6.07 3.99
CA PRO A 12 -14.67 5.99 5.43
C PRO A 12 -13.51 6.64 6.19
N ILE A 13 -13.75 7.02 7.45
CA ILE A 13 -12.73 7.58 8.36
C ILE A 13 -11.58 6.60 8.67
N THR A 14 -11.82 5.30 8.48
CA THR A 14 -10.83 4.22 8.59
C THR A 14 -10.53 3.65 7.20
N LEU A 15 -9.29 3.74 6.77
CA LEU A 15 -8.84 3.29 5.45
C LEU A 15 -8.09 1.96 5.58
N ASP A 16 -8.82 0.84 5.62
CA ASP A 16 -8.26 -0.46 6.00
C ASP A 16 -8.28 -1.53 4.90
N ILE A 17 -9.06 -1.33 3.83
CA ILE A 17 -9.23 -2.29 2.73
C ILE A 17 -8.52 -1.86 1.45
N ARG A 18 -8.14 -2.82 0.60
CA ARG A 18 -7.42 -2.55 -0.67
C ARG A 18 -8.31 -1.87 -1.69
N GLU A 19 -9.58 -2.21 -1.70
CA GLU A 19 -10.59 -1.72 -2.62
C GLU A 19 -10.79 -0.20 -2.48
N ALA A 20 -10.71 0.32 -1.26
CA ALA A 20 -10.77 1.76 -1.01
C ALA A 20 -9.57 2.50 -1.62
N ALA A 21 -8.37 1.89 -1.60
CA ALA A 21 -7.18 2.47 -2.22
C ALA A 21 -7.27 2.47 -3.75
N ILE A 22 -7.81 1.40 -4.34
CA ILE A 22 -8.06 1.32 -5.79
C ILE A 22 -9.05 2.41 -6.21
N ARG A 23 -10.18 2.53 -5.50
CA ARG A 23 -11.17 3.59 -5.76
C ARG A 23 -10.56 4.99 -5.66
N LEU A 24 -9.68 5.22 -4.68
CA LEU A 24 -8.97 6.49 -4.55
C LEU A 24 -8.06 6.75 -5.76
N ALA A 25 -7.30 5.76 -6.20
CA ALA A 25 -6.44 5.89 -7.36
C ALA A 25 -7.25 6.15 -8.65
N ASP A 26 -8.39 5.51 -8.83
CA ASP A 26 -9.26 5.76 -9.99
C ASP A 26 -9.80 7.19 -9.97
N MET A 27 -10.25 7.70 -8.82
CA MET A 27 -10.66 9.11 -8.66
C MET A 27 -9.52 10.11 -8.94
N VAL A 28 -8.28 9.74 -8.63
CA VAL A 28 -7.09 10.53 -8.96
C VAL A 28 -6.85 10.53 -10.48
N ARG A 29 -6.97 9.37 -11.14
CA ARG A 29 -6.79 9.22 -12.60
C ARG A 29 -7.86 9.93 -13.42
N GLU A 30 -9.09 9.95 -12.93
CA GLU A 30 -10.19 10.74 -13.54
C GLU A 30 -9.88 12.25 -13.54
N ARG A 31 -8.89 12.70 -12.76
CA ARG A 31 -8.42 14.09 -12.69
C ARG A 31 -7.12 14.32 -13.46
N ASN A 32 -6.97 13.66 -14.62
CA ASN A 32 -5.79 13.76 -15.50
C ASN A 32 -5.43 15.19 -15.97
N GLU A 33 -6.36 16.15 -15.88
CA GLU A 33 -6.12 17.55 -16.20
C GLU A 33 -5.34 18.29 -15.09
N CYS A 34 -5.25 17.70 -13.90
CA CYS A 34 -4.59 18.27 -12.73
C CYS A 34 -3.12 17.85 -12.70
N LYS A 35 -2.21 18.84 -12.71
CA LYS A 35 -0.76 18.57 -12.58
C LYS A 35 -0.37 18.17 -11.15
N GLN A 36 -1.16 18.58 -10.17
CA GLN A 36 -0.93 18.28 -8.77
C GLN A 36 -2.25 17.92 -8.10
N ILE A 37 -2.23 16.85 -7.32
CA ILE A 37 -3.38 16.33 -6.58
C ILE A 37 -3.03 16.35 -5.10
N VAL A 38 -3.85 17.05 -4.32
CA VAL A 38 -3.71 17.17 -2.87
C VAL A 38 -4.70 16.20 -2.22
N LEU A 39 -4.19 15.21 -1.50
CA LEU A 39 -4.98 14.31 -0.68
C LEU A 39 -5.07 14.89 0.74
N ASP A 40 -6.26 15.37 1.12
CA ASP A 40 -6.53 15.93 2.44
C ASP A 40 -7.08 14.83 3.37
N PHE A 41 -6.25 14.45 4.35
CA PHE A 41 -6.51 13.42 5.35
C PHE A 41 -7.24 13.95 6.59
N SER A 42 -7.74 15.19 6.56
CA SER A 42 -8.55 15.73 7.66
C SER A 42 -9.75 14.81 7.96
N GLY A 43 -9.87 14.38 9.22
CA GLY A 43 -10.94 13.48 9.66
C GLY A 43 -10.71 12.00 9.37
N ILE A 44 -9.56 11.62 8.79
CA ILE A 44 -9.13 10.22 8.73
C ILE A 44 -8.44 9.87 10.05
N GLU A 45 -8.90 8.81 10.69
CA GLU A 45 -8.40 8.38 12.00
C GLU A 45 -7.36 7.26 11.88
N PHE A 46 -7.45 6.44 10.83
CA PHE A 46 -6.62 5.25 10.71
C PHE A 46 -6.40 4.85 9.26
N ILE A 47 -5.20 4.34 8.97
CA ILE A 47 -4.89 3.64 7.72
C ILE A 47 -4.23 2.28 8.00
N SER A 48 -4.62 1.24 7.28
CA SER A 48 -3.96 -0.06 7.37
C SER A 48 -2.75 -0.14 6.43
N ARG A 49 -1.85 -1.08 6.73
CA ARG A 49 -0.74 -1.41 5.84
C ARG A 49 -1.23 -1.89 4.47
N SER A 50 -2.31 -2.67 4.41
CA SER A 50 -2.86 -3.18 3.16
C SER A 50 -3.37 -2.06 2.26
N PHE A 51 -4.06 -1.07 2.83
CA PHE A 51 -4.49 0.13 2.11
C PHE A 51 -3.29 0.92 1.59
N ALA A 52 -2.33 1.25 2.48
CA ALA A 52 -1.14 2.02 2.13
C ALA A 52 -0.29 1.33 1.06
N ASP A 53 -0.07 0.01 1.16
CA ASP A 53 0.64 -0.78 0.15
C ASP A 53 -0.08 -0.74 -1.20
N GLN A 54 -1.41 -0.88 -1.22
CA GLN A 54 -2.17 -0.84 -2.46
C GLN A 54 -2.11 0.56 -3.09
N LEU A 55 -2.35 1.60 -2.30
CA LEU A 55 -2.32 2.98 -2.75
C LEU A 55 -0.95 3.36 -3.34
N TYR A 56 0.13 2.95 -2.67
CA TYR A 56 1.48 3.16 -3.18
C TYR A 56 1.70 2.47 -4.53
N LYS A 57 1.24 1.23 -4.70
CA LYS A 57 1.36 0.53 -5.99
C LYS A 57 0.59 1.25 -7.09
N GLU A 58 -0.67 1.60 -6.82
CA GLU A 58 -1.52 2.26 -7.80
C GLU A 58 -0.95 3.60 -8.26
N LEU A 59 -0.49 4.43 -7.33
CA LEU A 59 -0.06 5.79 -7.64
C LEU A 59 1.40 5.87 -8.11
N TYR A 60 2.30 5.09 -7.48
CA TYR A 60 3.74 5.25 -7.69
C TYR A 60 4.32 4.33 -8.76
N LEU A 61 3.69 3.18 -9.04
CA LEU A 61 4.15 2.27 -10.10
C LEU A 61 3.48 2.54 -11.44
N HIS A 62 2.22 2.98 -11.44
CA HIS A 62 1.46 3.15 -12.69
C HIS A 62 1.46 4.59 -13.21
N ASP A 63 1.59 5.60 -12.34
CA ASP A 63 1.27 6.99 -12.70
C ASP A 63 2.37 8.01 -12.32
N LYS A 64 3.61 7.57 -12.11
CA LYS A 64 4.68 8.41 -11.55
C LYS A 64 4.99 9.70 -12.36
N ASP A 65 4.71 9.71 -13.65
CA ASP A 65 5.07 10.81 -14.54
C ASP A 65 3.88 11.72 -14.93
N SER A 66 2.66 11.43 -14.48
CA SER A 66 1.44 12.15 -14.91
C SER A 66 0.97 13.24 -13.93
N PHE A 67 1.21 13.09 -12.63
CA PHE A 67 0.80 14.09 -11.62
C PHE A 67 1.67 14.05 -10.36
N ASP A 68 1.76 15.19 -9.68
CA ASP A 68 2.38 15.33 -8.35
C ASP A 68 1.36 15.07 -7.24
N ILE A 69 1.69 14.27 -6.23
CA ILE A 69 0.79 13.93 -5.12
C ILE A 69 1.29 14.56 -3.83
N VAL A 70 0.45 15.39 -3.23
CA VAL A 70 0.73 16.05 -1.96
C VAL A 70 -0.22 15.53 -0.90
N ILE A 71 0.33 15.06 0.22
CA ILE A 71 -0.44 14.65 1.39
C ILE A 71 -0.57 15.84 2.34
N LYS A 72 -1.80 16.13 2.79
CA LYS A 72 -2.12 17.27 3.65
C LYS A 72 -2.96 16.80 4.85
N ASN A 73 -2.77 17.44 6.00
CA ASN A 73 -3.53 17.20 7.25
C ASN A 73 -3.55 15.73 7.71
N ALA A 74 -2.50 14.97 7.42
CA ALA A 74 -2.34 13.61 7.91
C ALA A 74 -1.78 13.61 9.32
N ASP A 75 -2.36 12.79 10.21
CA ASP A 75 -1.78 12.55 11.53
C ASP A 75 -0.43 11.82 11.44
N ALA A 76 0.39 11.94 12.49
CA ALA A 76 1.70 11.30 12.59
C ALA A 76 1.64 9.77 12.38
N GLY A 77 0.58 9.09 12.84
CA GLY A 77 0.39 7.66 12.63
C GLY A 77 0.23 7.31 11.15
N ILE A 78 -0.56 8.10 10.41
CA ILE A 78 -0.79 7.95 8.97
C ILE A 78 0.51 8.16 8.20
N ILE A 79 1.25 9.23 8.52
CA ILE A 79 2.55 9.53 7.90
C ILE A 79 3.53 8.39 8.13
N ARG A 80 3.64 7.87 9.37
CA ARG A 80 4.53 6.75 9.71
C ARG A 80 4.19 5.48 8.94
N MET A 81 2.91 5.18 8.75
CA MET A 81 2.50 3.99 7.99
C MET A 81 2.86 4.12 6.51
N MET A 82 2.59 5.28 5.89
CA MET A 82 2.97 5.54 4.49
C MET A 82 4.49 5.49 4.29
N ASP A 83 5.27 6.07 5.20
CA ASP A 83 6.74 6.01 5.19
C ASP A 83 7.28 4.58 5.39
N SER A 84 6.64 3.80 6.26
CA SER A 84 6.99 2.39 6.46
C SER A 84 6.76 1.58 5.19
N VAL A 85 5.64 1.81 4.50
CA VAL A 85 5.32 1.16 3.23
C VAL A 85 6.30 1.56 2.13
N SER A 86 6.57 2.85 1.93
CA SER A 86 7.46 3.32 0.86
C SER A 86 8.83 2.66 0.94
N LYS A 87 9.39 2.53 2.15
CA LYS A 87 10.67 1.85 2.41
C LYS A 87 10.68 0.39 1.98
N THR A 88 9.56 -0.32 2.13
CA THR A 88 9.46 -1.73 1.72
C THR A 88 9.38 -1.94 0.21
N GLN A 89 8.92 -0.93 -0.54
CA GLN A 89 8.71 -1.04 -1.98
C GLN A 89 9.98 -0.72 -2.80
N THR A 90 10.98 -0.03 -2.23
CA THR A 90 12.14 0.50 -2.98
C THR A 90 13.25 -0.49 -3.37
N LYS A 91 13.21 -1.74 -2.92
CA LYS A 91 14.03 -2.88 -3.39
C LYS A 91 13.86 -4.00 -2.36
N ARG A 92 13.28 -5.13 -2.76
CA ARG A 92 13.48 -6.38 -2.03
C ARG A 92 14.99 -6.62 -2.04
N ARG A 93 15.68 -6.40 -0.91
CA ARG A 93 17.01 -7.00 -0.73
C ARG A 93 16.81 -8.49 -0.97
N ALA A 94 17.54 -9.06 -1.92
CA ALA A 94 17.51 -10.50 -2.15
C ALA A 94 17.84 -11.16 -0.81
N VAL A 95 16.84 -11.77 -0.17
CA VAL A 95 17.07 -12.57 1.01
C VAL A 95 17.89 -13.74 0.50
N LYS A 96 19.16 -13.84 0.93
CA LYS A 96 19.95 -15.06 0.69
C LYS A 96 19.09 -16.22 1.18
N LYS A 97 18.73 -17.15 0.29
CA LYS A 97 17.97 -18.35 0.65
C LYS A 97 18.85 -19.21 1.57
N THR A 98 18.83 -18.93 2.87
CA THR A 98 19.42 -19.78 3.90
C THR A 98 18.42 -20.80 4.44
N HIS A 99 17.18 -20.79 3.93
CA HIS A 99 16.12 -21.68 4.35
C HIS A 99 16.23 -22.98 3.56
N GLN A 100 16.32 -24.11 4.27
CA GLN A 100 16.19 -25.42 3.67
C GLN A 100 14.72 -25.61 3.26
N VAL A 101 14.47 -25.76 1.97
CA VAL A 101 13.15 -26.15 1.46
C VAL A 101 13.14 -27.67 1.42
N ALA A 102 12.44 -28.29 2.37
CA ALA A 102 12.21 -29.72 2.32
C ALA A 102 11.03 -30.00 1.36
N SER A 103 11.28 -30.80 0.33
CA SER A 103 10.28 -31.27 -0.62
C SER A 103 10.08 -32.76 -0.38
N TYR A 104 8.83 -33.18 -0.24
CA TYR A 104 8.46 -34.59 -0.04
C TYR A 104 7.68 -35.07 -1.24
N ASN A 105 7.99 -36.26 -1.73
CA ASN A 105 7.29 -36.85 -2.88
C ASN A 105 6.06 -37.65 -2.47
N ASP A 106 5.90 -37.92 -1.17
CA ASP A 106 4.78 -38.64 -0.60
C ASP A 106 4.53 -38.22 0.87
N LEU A 107 3.33 -38.54 1.36
CA LEU A 107 2.89 -38.16 2.70
C LEU A 107 3.73 -38.83 3.82
N LYS A 108 4.25 -40.04 3.58
CA LYS A 108 5.04 -40.79 4.57
C LYS A 108 6.39 -40.13 4.83
N GLN A 109 7.02 -39.57 3.79
CA GLN A 109 8.26 -38.80 3.91
C GLN A 109 8.04 -37.50 4.70
N MET A 110 6.89 -36.86 4.52
CA MET A 110 6.50 -35.68 5.30
C MET A 110 6.27 -36.05 6.77
N GLU A 111 5.52 -37.12 7.04
CA GLU A 111 5.24 -37.61 8.40
C GLU A 111 6.52 -37.94 9.16
N SER A 112 7.47 -38.62 8.51
CA SER A 112 8.78 -38.95 9.10
C SER A 112 9.57 -37.71 9.55
N PHE A 113 9.52 -36.62 8.76
CA PHE A 113 10.19 -35.36 9.11
C PHE A 113 9.47 -34.58 10.22
N VAL A 114 8.13 -34.57 10.22
CA VAL A 114 7.36 -33.90 11.28
C VAL A 114 7.56 -34.61 12.62
N MET A 115 7.71 -35.93 12.59
CA MET A 115 7.86 -36.79 13.77
C MET A 115 9.32 -36.99 14.22
N SER A 116 10.31 -36.38 13.55
CA SER A 116 11.73 -36.53 13.89
C SER A 116 12.25 -35.51 14.92
N TRP A 117 11.37 -34.94 15.75
CA TRP A 117 11.70 -33.95 16.80
C TRP A 117 11.40 -34.52 18.19
#